data_AF-A0A7S2MMI2-F1
#
_entry.id   AF-A0A7S2MMI2-F1
#
_cell.length_a   1.000
_cell.length_b   1.000
_cell.length_c   1.000
_cell.angle_alpha   90.00
_cell.angle_beta   90.00
_cell.angle_gamma   90.00
#
_symmetry.space_group_name_H-M   'P 1'
#
loop_
_entity.id
_entity.type
_entity.pdbx_description
1 polymer ?
#
loop_
_entity_poly.entity_id
_entity_poly.type
_entity_poly.pdbx_seq_one_letter_code
_entity_poly.pdbx_strand_id
1 'polypeptide(L)'
;WNLPADLCWPAGELPPVKIFIVGSWDGFKPAAMRWEAGLYEHRVCMGSAGCETFQLRRGRSVAQTIYPSVADASVFDQQDLWDLRGPDERGQKKYWKIGKTIEDKAMAGDSFAIRVLLDRHGNVAGVH
;
A
#
# COMPACT_ATOMS: atom_id res chain seq x y z
N TRP A 1 0.17 13.15 -5.02
CA TRP A 1 -0.51 13.06 -6.32
C TRP A 1 -2.01 13.02 -6.06
N ASN A 2 -2.80 13.83 -6.77
CA ASN A 2 -4.26 13.76 -6.74
C ASN A 2 -4.73 13.30 -8.11
N LEU A 3 -5.18 12.04 -8.23
CA LEU A 3 -6.08 11.69 -9.32
C LEU A 3 -7.29 12.66 -9.23
N PRO A 4 -7.73 13.23 -10.35
CA PRO A 4 -9.02 13.92 -10.41
C PRO A 4 -10.11 13.06 -9.75
N ALA A 5 -10.99 13.68 -8.96
CA ALA A 5 -11.96 12.94 -8.15
C ALA A 5 -12.89 12.05 -8.99
N ASP A 6 -13.14 12.42 -10.25
CA ASP A 6 -13.90 11.67 -11.25
C ASP A 6 -13.18 10.43 -11.80
N LEU A 7 -11.87 10.33 -11.59
CA LEU A 7 -11.06 9.16 -11.93
C LEU A 7 -10.85 8.22 -10.74
N CYS A 8 -11.14 8.67 -9.52
CA CYS A 8 -11.15 7.85 -8.32
C CYS A 8 -12.46 7.06 -8.20
N TRP A 9 -12.43 5.96 -7.46
CA TRP A 9 -13.66 5.31 -7.03
C TRP A 9 -14.52 6.26 -6.18
N PRO A 10 -15.85 6.32 -6.39
CA PRO A 10 -16.71 7.27 -5.67
C PRO A 10 -16.70 7.03 -4.15
N ALA A 11 -16.49 8.09 -3.36
CA ALA A 11 -16.40 7.99 -1.90
C ALA A 11 -17.70 7.54 -1.21
N GLY A 12 -18.86 7.77 -1.86
CA GLY A 12 -20.17 7.36 -1.36
C GLY A 12 -20.55 5.92 -1.69
N GLU A 13 -19.72 5.19 -2.43
CA GLU A 13 -19.98 3.83 -2.85
C GLU A 13 -19.13 2.81 -2.08
N LEU A 14 -19.66 1.60 -1.91
CA LEU A 14 -18.88 0.48 -1.42
C LEU A 14 -17.78 0.15 -2.45
N PRO A 15 -16.59 -0.25 -2.00
CA PRO A 15 -15.53 -0.54 -2.94
C PRO A 15 -15.84 -1.84 -3.71
N PRO A 16 -15.41 -1.95 -4.97
CA PRO A 16 -15.75 -3.08 -5.84
C PRO A 16 -14.92 -4.33 -5.50
N VAL A 17 -13.93 -4.18 -4.63
CA VAL A 17 -12.97 -5.22 -4.25
C VAL A 17 -12.74 -5.22 -2.75
N LYS A 18 -11.95 -6.17 -2.24
CA LYS A 18 -11.38 -6.12 -0.89
C LYS A 18 -9.87 -6.09 -1.02
N ILE A 19 -9.25 -5.06 -0.45
CA ILE A 19 -7.80 -4.96 -0.37
C ILE A 19 -7.33 -5.47 0.99
N PHE A 20 -6.32 -6.33 0.95
CA PHE A 20 -5.60 -6.81 2.10
C PHE A 20 -4.18 -6.27 2.06
N ILE A 21 -3.59 -6.08 3.23
CA ILE A 21 -2.19 -5.72 3.40
C ILE A 21 -1.47 -6.85 4.12
N VAL A 22 -0.20 -7.06 3.77
CA VAL A 22 0.74 -7.94 4.47
C VAL A 22 2.02 -7.17 4.72
N GLY A 23 2.62 -7.31 5.90
CA GLY A 23 3.86 -6.60 6.19
C GLY A 23 4.73 -7.26 7.26
N SER A 24 5.93 -6.72 7.43
CA SER A 24 6.92 -7.30 8.35
C SER A 24 6.51 -7.26 9.82
N TRP A 25 5.66 -6.31 10.22
CA TRP A 25 5.20 -6.12 11.61
C TRP A 25 4.41 -7.30 12.19
N ASP A 26 3.79 -8.15 11.37
CA ASP A 26 3.01 -9.31 11.83
C ASP A 26 3.41 -10.65 11.19
N GLY A 27 4.56 -10.66 10.52
CA GLY A 27 5.03 -11.83 9.78
C GLY A 27 4.25 -12.08 8.49
N PHE A 28 3.84 -11.02 7.81
CA PHE A 28 3.13 -11.03 6.52
C PHE A 28 1.76 -11.74 6.56
N LYS A 29 1.05 -11.62 7.69
CA LYS A 29 -0.31 -12.15 7.82
C LYS A 29 -1.29 -11.21 7.09
N PRO A 30 -2.20 -11.72 6.23
CA PRO A 30 -3.13 -10.85 5.54
C PRO A 30 -4.13 -10.18 6.49
N ALA A 31 -4.09 -8.85 6.55
CA ALA A 31 -5.07 -8.02 7.25
C ALA A 31 -5.96 -7.27 6.25
N ALA A 32 -7.27 -7.27 6.46
CA ALA A 32 -8.17 -6.48 5.62
C ALA A 32 -7.98 -4.99 5.90
N MET A 33 -7.90 -4.16 4.86
CA MET A 33 -7.87 -2.71 5.01
C MET A 33 -9.28 -2.16 5.24
N ARG A 34 -9.40 -1.07 6.00
CA ARG A 34 -10.68 -0.39 6.24
C ARG A 34 -11.00 0.52 5.06
N TRP A 35 -12.21 0.43 4.51
CA TRP A 35 -12.70 1.39 3.53
C TRP A 35 -13.29 2.61 4.24
N GLU A 36 -12.78 3.80 3.93
CA GLU A 36 -13.19 5.05 4.56
C GLU A 36 -12.99 6.22 3.59
N ALA A 37 -14.02 7.04 3.43
CA ALA A 37 -13.98 8.26 2.62
C ALA A 37 -13.41 8.08 1.19
N GLY A 38 -13.71 6.95 0.54
CA GLY A 38 -13.28 6.69 -0.85
C GLY A 38 -11.88 6.10 -1.01
N LEU A 39 -11.22 5.69 0.07
CA LEU A 39 -9.93 5.02 0.04
C LEU A 39 -9.87 3.88 1.05
N TYR A 40 -8.85 3.02 0.91
CA TYR A 40 -8.51 2.07 1.97
C TYR A 40 -7.46 2.65 2.91
N GLU A 41 -7.61 2.42 4.21
CA GLU A 41 -6.64 2.76 5.23
C GLU A 41 -6.25 1.52 6.07
N HIS A 42 -4.97 1.40 6.38
CA HIS A 42 -4.46 0.50 7.41
C HIS A 42 -3.42 1.23 8.27
N ARG A 43 -3.46 1.05 9.58
CA ARG A 43 -2.51 1.67 10.51
C ARG A 43 -1.46 0.67 10.93
N VAL A 44 -0.19 1.06 10.82
CA VAL A 44 0.96 0.27 11.23
C VAL A 44 1.71 1.01 12.32
N CYS A 45 2.16 0.27 13.34
CA CYS A 45 3.11 0.78 14.33
C CYS A 45 4.51 0.27 13.95
N MET A 46 5.48 1.17 13.90
CA MET A 46 6.85 0.85 13.53
C MET A 46 7.52 0.01 14.64
N GLY A 47 8.12 -1.12 14.26
CA GLY A 47 8.93 -1.93 15.16
C GLY A 47 10.20 -1.21 15.64
N SER A 48 10.97 -1.89 16.48
CA SER A 48 12.21 -1.34 17.07
C SER A 48 13.27 -0.94 16.05
N ALA A 49 13.22 -1.50 14.83
CA ALA A 49 14.13 -1.16 13.75
C ALA A 49 13.82 0.19 13.07
N GLY A 50 12.67 0.80 13.38
CA GLY A 50 12.24 2.06 12.75
C GLY A 50 11.93 1.95 11.25
N CYS A 51 11.90 0.74 10.69
CA CYS A 51 11.50 0.49 9.31
C CYS A 51 10.60 -0.74 9.20
N GLU A 52 9.70 -0.72 8.24
CA GLU A 52 8.74 -1.79 7.95
C GLU A 52 8.57 -1.93 6.44
N THR A 53 8.20 -3.12 5.99
CA THR A 53 7.94 -3.41 4.57
C THR A 53 6.58 -4.03 4.38
N PHE A 54 5.95 -3.78 3.22
CA PHE A 54 4.62 -4.30 2.95
C PHE A 54 4.33 -4.52 1.46
N GLN A 55 3.25 -5.28 1.24
CA GLN A 55 2.58 -5.49 -0.04
C GLN A 55 1.07 -5.42 0.14
N LEU A 56 0.37 -5.21 -0.97
CA LEU A 56 -1.07 -5.23 -1.02
C LEU A 56 -1.54 -6.48 -1.78
N ARG A 57 -2.76 -6.93 -1.51
CA ARG A 57 -3.39 -8.03 -2.23
C ARG A 57 -4.84 -7.73 -2.53
N ARG A 58 -5.28 -8.06 -3.74
CA ARG A 58 -6.72 -8.15 -4.06
C ARG A 58 -7.24 -9.49 -3.55
N GLY A 59 -8.01 -9.47 -2.46
CA GLY A 59 -8.32 -10.69 -1.72
C GLY A 59 -7.11 -11.25 -0.95
N ARG A 60 -7.14 -12.54 -0.59
CA ARG A 60 -6.12 -13.15 0.29
C ARG A 60 -5.00 -13.89 -0.47
N SER A 61 -5.11 -14.06 -1.78
CA SER A 61 -4.19 -14.87 -2.58
C SER A 61 -2.89 -14.14 -2.93
N VAL A 62 -1.77 -14.85 -2.87
CA VAL A 62 -0.46 -14.34 -3.34
C VAL A 62 -0.46 -14.09 -4.84
N ALA A 63 -1.26 -14.82 -5.62
CA ALA A 63 -1.42 -14.62 -7.07
C ALA A 63 -2.17 -13.33 -7.43
N GLN A 64 -2.59 -12.55 -6.43
CA GLN A 64 -3.27 -11.27 -6.58
C GLN A 64 -2.50 -10.16 -5.86
N THR A 65 -1.17 -10.25 -5.83
CA THR A 65 -0.30 -9.31 -5.14
C THR A 65 -0.11 -8.05 -5.98
N ILE A 66 -0.23 -6.91 -5.32
CA ILE A 66 0.01 -5.57 -5.86
C ILE A 66 1.25 -5.04 -5.15
N TYR A 67 2.22 -4.56 -5.92
CA TYR A 67 3.59 -4.34 -5.46
C TYR A 67 4.30 -3.27 -6.31
N PRO A 68 5.40 -2.66 -5.83
CA PRO A 68 6.21 -1.73 -6.60
C PRO A 68 7.08 -2.44 -7.64
N SER A 69 7.42 -1.79 -8.75
CA SER A 69 8.28 -2.40 -9.80
C SER A 69 9.69 -2.75 -9.30
N VAL A 70 10.18 -2.04 -8.27
CA VAL A 70 11.50 -2.20 -7.62
C VAL A 70 11.36 -2.61 -6.16
N ALA A 71 12.38 -3.28 -5.60
CA ALA A 71 12.40 -3.61 -4.18
C ALA A 71 12.68 -2.37 -3.31
N ASP A 72 12.16 -2.37 -2.08
CA ASP A 72 12.31 -1.28 -1.12
C ASP A 72 11.92 0.10 -1.68
N ALA A 73 10.86 0.15 -2.50
CA ALA A 73 10.32 1.42 -2.98
C ALA A 73 9.70 2.20 -1.81
N SER A 74 9.97 3.50 -1.73
CA SER A 74 9.32 4.41 -0.79
C SER A 74 8.36 5.34 -1.52
N VAL A 75 7.31 5.77 -0.82
CA VAL A 75 6.39 6.82 -1.32
C VAL A 75 7.07 8.19 -1.43
N PHE A 76 8.24 8.36 -0.79
CA PHE A 76 9.07 9.56 -0.89
C PHE A 76 10.16 9.45 -1.97
N ASP A 77 10.33 8.29 -2.62
CA ASP A 77 11.20 8.18 -3.78
C ASP A 77 10.70 9.12 -4.90
N GLN A 78 11.62 9.54 -5.80
CA GLN A 78 11.23 10.31 -6.98
C GLN A 78 10.19 9.55 -7.82
N GLN A 79 9.27 10.31 -8.41
CA GLN A 79 8.01 9.79 -8.98
C GLN A 79 8.18 8.80 -10.13
N ASP A 80 9.37 8.74 -10.74
CA ASP A 80 9.74 7.88 -11.87
C ASP A 80 10.61 6.68 -11.48
N LEU A 81 10.93 6.51 -10.19
CA LEU A 81 11.80 5.42 -9.73
C LEU A 81 11.07 4.08 -9.59
N TRP A 82 9.74 4.07 -9.53
CA TRP A 82 8.96 2.85 -9.43
C TRP A 82 7.54 3.01 -10.00
N ASP A 83 7.00 1.90 -10.51
CA ASP A 83 5.62 1.79 -10.98
C ASP A 83 4.81 0.88 -10.06
N LEU A 84 3.49 1.08 -10.01
CA LEU A 84 2.58 0.09 -9.45
C LEU A 84 2.42 -1.10 -10.41
N ARG A 85 2.54 -2.33 -9.88
CA ARG A 85 2.46 -3.58 -10.63
C ARG A 85 1.47 -4.56 -9.98
N GLY A 86 1.11 -5.60 -10.73
CA GLY A 86 0.08 -6.56 -10.36
C GLY A 86 -1.34 -6.04 -10.65
N PRO A 87 -2.40 -6.74 -10.15
CA PRO A 87 -2.34 -7.92 -9.29
C PRO A 87 -1.85 -9.17 -10.04
N ASP A 88 -0.71 -9.73 -9.62
CA ASP A 88 -0.16 -11.00 -10.15
C ASP A 88 0.77 -11.68 -9.12
N GLU A 89 1.48 -12.74 -9.52
CA GLU A 89 2.41 -13.50 -8.67
C GLU A 89 3.89 -13.10 -8.80
N ARG A 90 4.20 -12.04 -9.56
CA ARG A 90 5.57 -11.61 -9.87
C ARG A 90 6.14 -10.61 -8.86
N GLY A 91 5.42 -10.38 -7.75
CA GLY A 91 5.81 -9.48 -6.67
C GLY A 91 6.83 -10.03 -5.69
N GLN A 92 7.36 -11.24 -5.88
CA GLN A 92 8.31 -11.82 -4.93
C GLN A 92 9.51 -10.88 -4.69
N LYS A 93 9.83 -10.61 -3.41
CA LYS A 93 10.90 -9.68 -2.97
C LYS A 93 10.70 -8.21 -3.33
N LYS A 94 9.54 -7.80 -3.83
CA LYS A 94 9.23 -6.42 -4.19
C LYS A 94 8.24 -5.83 -3.20
N TYR A 95 8.74 -5.11 -2.21
CA TYR A 95 7.95 -4.51 -1.15
C TYR A 95 8.09 -3.00 -1.18
N TRP A 96 7.04 -2.30 -0.75
CA TRP A 96 7.21 -0.93 -0.29
C TRP A 96 7.91 -0.93 1.06
N LYS A 97 8.67 0.14 1.36
CA LYS A 97 9.39 0.32 2.61
C LYS A 97 9.03 1.67 3.25
N ILE A 98 8.68 1.61 4.53
CA ILE A 98 8.48 2.74 5.43
C ILE A 98 9.76 2.88 6.27
N GLY A 99 10.25 4.09 6.47
CA GLY A 99 11.52 4.32 7.18
C GLY A 99 12.75 3.96 6.35
N LYS A 100 12.67 4.15 5.03
CA LYS A 100 13.79 4.02 4.09
C LYS A 100 14.67 5.25 4.12
N THR A 101 14.08 6.44 4.15
CA THR A 101 14.80 7.71 4.01
C THR A 101 14.56 8.62 5.22
N ILE A 102 15.35 9.69 5.34
CA ILE A 102 15.19 10.63 6.46
C ILE A 102 13.87 11.42 6.37
N GLU A 103 13.31 11.53 5.17
CA GLU A 103 12.02 12.15 4.88
C GLU A 103 10.84 11.39 5.50
N ASP A 104 10.96 10.05 5.64
CA ASP A 104 9.97 9.24 6.34
C ASP A 104 9.82 9.69 7.81
N LYS A 105 10.92 10.20 8.40
CA LYS A 105 11.05 10.55 9.83
C LYS A 105 10.56 9.45 10.78
N ALA A 106 10.50 8.22 10.29
CA ALA A 106 9.95 7.08 11.01
C ALA A 106 10.91 6.67 12.13
N MET A 107 10.39 6.63 13.35
CA MET A 107 11.07 6.12 14.53
C MET A 107 10.34 4.91 15.08
N ALA A 108 11.04 4.13 15.91
CA ALA A 108 10.42 3.03 16.63
C ALA A 108 9.23 3.53 17.47
N GLY A 109 8.09 2.84 17.36
CA GLY A 109 6.85 3.21 18.04
C GLY A 109 5.97 4.22 17.32
N ASP A 110 6.45 4.87 16.24
CA ASP A 110 5.62 5.76 15.44
C ASP A 110 4.47 4.99 14.76
N SER A 111 3.37 5.69 14.50
CA SER A 111 2.21 5.14 13.81
C SER A 111 2.00 5.80 12.46
N PHE A 112 1.95 4.99 11.40
CA PHE A 112 1.70 5.44 10.03
C PHE A 112 0.37 4.92 9.51
N ALA A 113 -0.30 5.71 8.69
CA ALA A 113 -1.49 5.30 7.96
C ALA A 113 -1.11 5.02 6.50
N ILE A 114 -1.18 3.77 6.10
CA ILE A 114 -1.01 3.34 4.71
C ILE A 114 -2.35 3.51 4.02
N ARG A 115 -2.39 4.32 2.97
CA ARG A 115 -3.60 4.65 2.22
C ARG A 115 -3.51 4.16 0.79
N VAL A 116 -4.61 3.61 0.29
CA VAL A 116 -4.69 3.04 -1.05
C VAL A 116 -5.88 3.62 -1.79
N LEU A 117 -5.60 4.21 -2.95
CA LEU A 117 -6.59 4.77 -3.85
C LEU A 117 -6.97 3.76 -4.91
N LEU A 118 -8.26 3.69 -5.24
CA LEU A 118 -8.75 2.94 -6.39
C LEU A 118 -9.07 3.88 -7.55
N ASP A 119 -8.79 3.45 -8.77
CA ASP A 119 -9.35 4.07 -9.97
C ASP A 119 -10.85 3.73 -10.12
N ARG A 120 -11.51 4.37 -11.09
CA ARG A 120 -12.91 4.12 -11.46
C ARG A 120 -13.23 2.69 -11.89
N HIS A 121 -12.22 1.86 -12.16
CA HIS A 121 -12.37 0.44 -12.51
C HIS A 121 -12.14 -0.48 -11.31
N GLY A 122 -11.81 0.08 -10.14
CA GLY A 122 -11.53 -0.68 -8.92
C GLY A 122 -10.11 -1.24 -8.85
N ASN A 123 -9.19 -0.79 -9.71
CA ASN A 123 -7.78 -1.14 -9.61
C ASN A 123 -7.08 -0.21 -8.64
N VAL A 124 -6.04 -0.70 -7.96
CA VAL A 124 -5.19 0.19 -7.16
C VAL A 124 -4.48 1.16 -8.10
N ALA A 125 -4.59 2.45 -7.79
CA ALA A 125 -4.02 3.52 -8.58
C ALA A 125 -3.03 4.39 -7.79
N GLY A 126 -2.98 4.25 -6.47
CA GLY A 126 -2.04 4.96 -5.61
C GLY A 126 -1.86 4.31 -4.25
N VAL A 127 -0.66 4.49 -3.68
CA VAL A 127 -0.27 4.06 -2.33
C VAL A 127 0.45 5.24 -1.66
N HIS A 128 0.07 5.57 -0.42
CA HIS A 128 0.56 6.72 0.34
C HIS A 128 0.78 6.39 1.82
#